data_AF-A0A967TNJ0-F1
#
_entry.id   AF-A0A967TNJ0-F1
#
_cell.length_a   1.000
_cell.length_b   1.000
_cell.length_c   1.000
_cell.angle_alpha   90.00
_cell.angle_beta   90.00
_cell.angle_gamma   90.00
#
_symmetry.space_group_name_H-M   'P 1'
#
loop_
_entity.id
_entity.type
_entity.pdbx_description
1 polymer ?
#
loop_
_entity_poly.entity_id
_entity_poly.type
_entity_poly.pdbx_seq_one_letter_code
_entity_poly.pdbx_strand_id
1 'polypeptide(L)' 'MADDPGILLGLPEVNLGLIPGGGGTQRLPRLIGVRQAADLILSGKAIDPAEALAAGIVDEVAPAGELLKRAEDWVLEEGV' A
#
# COMPACT_ATOMS: atom_id res chain seq x y z
N MET A 1 -6.17 6.08 0.23
CA MET A 1 -4.85 6.71 -0.04
C MET A 1 -5.09 8.05 -0.73
N ALA A 2 -4.24 9.07 -0.56
CA ALA A 2 -4.38 10.32 -1.30
C ALA A 2 -3.80 10.22 -2.71
N ASP A 3 -4.47 10.81 -3.69
CA ASP A 3 -3.97 11.05 -5.05
C ASP A 3 -2.96 12.20 -5.01
N ASP A 4 -1.72 11.86 -4.68
CA ASP A 4 -0.60 12.79 -4.58
C ASP A 4 0.65 12.13 -5.21
N PRO A 5 1.26 12.75 -6.23
CA PRO A 5 2.43 12.21 -6.91
C PRO A 5 3.69 12.13 -6.04
N GLY A 6 3.70 12.78 -4.87
CA GLY A 6 4.77 12.69 -3.88
C GLY A 6 4.68 11.46 -2.96
N ILE A 7 3.57 10.71 -3.00
CA ILE A 7 3.40 9.52 -2.17
C ILE A 7 3.88 8.28 -2.91
N LEU A 8 4.72 7.50 -2.25
CA LEU A 8 5.22 6.21 -2.73
C LEU A 8 5.02 5.13 -1.67
N LEU A 9 4.57 3.94 -2.08
CA LEU A 9 4.33 2.80 -1.21
C LEU A 9 5.28 1.65 -1.53
N GLY A 10 5.92 1.06 -0.53
CA GLY A 10 6.82 -0.07 -0.73
C GLY A 10 7.46 -0.58 0.57
N LEU A 11 8.33 -1.57 0.45
CA LEU A 11 9.08 -2.18 1.55
C LEU A 11 10.59 -2.10 1.25
N PRO A 12 11.24 -0.95 1.55
CA PRO A 12 12.62 -0.67 1.11
C PRO A 12 13.70 -1.31 2.00
N GLU A 13 13.34 -2.10 3.02
CA GLU A 13 14.26 -2.65 4.02
C GLU A 13 15.41 -3.46 3.40
N VAL A 14 15.14 -4.14 2.29
CA VAL A 14 16.12 -4.90 1.50
C VAL A 14 17.29 -4.04 1.01
N ASN A 15 17.06 -2.76 0.72
CA ASN A 15 18.12 -1.84 0.29
C ASN A 15 19.17 -1.57 1.38
N LEU A 16 18.83 -1.89 2.64
CA LEU A 16 19.73 -1.80 3.79
C LEU A 16 20.22 -3.18 4.25
N GLY A 17 19.93 -4.25 3.49
CA GLY A 17 20.24 -5.63 3.88
C GLY A 17 19.34 -6.17 5.00
N LEU A 18 18.16 -5.56 5.21
CA LEU A 18 17.20 -5.94 6.23
C LEU A 18 15.98 -6.61 5.61
N ILE A 19 15.17 -7.24 6.46
CA ILE A 19 13.85 -7.78 6.09
C ILE A 19 12.74 -6.90 6.68
N PRO A 20 11.54 -6.83 6.05
CA PRO A 20 10.42 -6.08 6.59
C PRO A 20 9.97 -6.59 7.97
N GLY A 21 10.24 -5.82 9.01
CA GLY A 21 10.01 -6.20 10.42
C GLY A 21 8.58 -5.96 10.92
N GLY A 22 7.83 -5.05 10.28
CA GLY A 22 6.46 -4.70 10.66
C GLY A 22 5.39 -5.71 10.24
N GLY A 23 5.79 -6.91 9.78
CA GLY A 23 4.87 -7.91 9.20
C GLY A 23 4.58 -7.70 7.71
N GLY A 24 5.38 -6.90 6.99
CA GLY A 24 5.26 -6.71 5.53
C GLY A 24 5.40 -8.03 4.75
N THR A 25 6.27 -8.92 5.21
CA THR A 25 6.41 -10.30 4.68
C THR A 25 5.17 -11.16 4.86
N GLN A 26 4.24 -10.75 5.73
CA GLN A 26 3.04 -11.48 6.07
C GLN A 26 1.80 -10.87 5.41
N ARG A 27 1.59 -9.57 5.59
CA ARG A 27 0.38 -8.90 5.11
C ARG A 27 0.38 -8.74 3.59
N LEU A 28 1.51 -8.35 3.00
CA LEU A 28 1.55 -8.09 1.56
C LEU A 28 1.23 -9.35 0.73
N PRO A 29 1.83 -10.54 0.98
CA PRO A 29 1.42 -11.75 0.26
C PRO A 29 -0.04 -12.18 0.46
N ARG A 30 -0.68 -11.80 1.58
CA ARG A 30 -2.10 -12.08 1.83
C ARG A 30 -3.03 -11.13 1.06
N LEU A 31 -2.58 -9.91 0.78
CA LEU A 31 -3.32 -8.93 0.00
C LEU A 31 -3.20 -9.22 -1.51
N ILE A 32 -1.97 -9.41 -2.01
CA ILE A 32 -1.71 -9.38 -3.46
C ILE A 32 -1.11 -10.68 -4.02
N GLY A 33 -1.08 -11.73 -3.19
CA GLY A 33 -0.49 -13.02 -3.55
C GLY A 33 1.04 -13.01 -3.48
N VAL A 34 1.61 -14.22 -3.37
CA VAL A 34 3.04 -14.43 -3.09
C VAL A 34 3.94 -13.87 -4.20
N ARG A 35 3.58 -14.06 -5.48
CA ARG A 35 4.43 -13.64 -6.60
C ARG A 35 4.61 -12.12 -6.63
N GLN A 36 3.51 -11.38 -6.65
CA GLN A 36 3.56 -9.92 -6.74
C GLN A 36 4.17 -9.30 -5.46
N ALA A 37 3.87 -9.86 -4.29
CA ALA A 37 4.49 -9.45 -3.05
C ALA A 37 6.00 -9.71 -3.01
N ALA A 38 6.47 -10.85 -3.53
CA ALA A 38 7.89 -11.16 -3.61
C ALA A 38 8.63 -10.15 -4.50
N ASP A 39 8.05 -9.75 -5.64
CA ASP A 39 8.66 -8.74 -6.51
C ASP A 39 8.85 -7.41 -5.78
N LEU A 40 7.86 -6.96 -5.00
CA LEU A 40 7.98 -5.73 -4.20
C LEU A 40 8.96 -5.86 -3.03
N ILE A 41 8.89 -6.95 -2.27
CA ILE A 41 9.74 -7.19 -1.09
C ILE A 41 11.20 -7.37 -1.47
N LEU A 42 11.49 -8.09 -2.56
CA LEU A 42 12.86 -8.44 -2.96
C LEU A 42 13.53 -7.34 -3.77
N SER A 43 12.77 -6.53 -4.51
CA SER A 43 13.33 -5.39 -5.25
C SER A 43 13.45 -4.12 -4.41
N GLY A 44 12.67 -3.99 -3.33
CA GLY A 44 12.58 -2.76 -2.55
C GLY A 44 12.02 -1.58 -3.33
N LYS A 45 11.38 -1.83 -4.50
CA LYS A 45 10.78 -0.78 -5.32
C LYS A 45 9.55 -0.20 -4.62
N ALA A 46 9.33 1.08 -4.86
CA ALA A 46 8.11 1.74 -4.46
C ALA A 46 7.19 1.94 -5.67
N ILE A 47 5.89 1.98 -5.42
CA ILE A 47 4.83 2.16 -6.40
C ILE A 47 3.99 3.38 -6.05
N ASP A 48 3.33 3.97 -7.04
CA ASP A 48 2.46 5.13 -6.85
C ASP A 48 1.06 4.72 -6.31
N PRO A 49 0.21 5.68 -5.89
CA PRO A 49 -1.12 5.37 -5.37
C PRO A 49 -2.01 4.60 -6.36
N ALA A 50 -1.92 4.89 -7.66
CA ALA A 50 -2.73 4.24 -8.68
C ALA A 50 -2.31 2.79 -8.89
N GLU A 51 -1.00 2.52 -8.93
CA GLU A 51 -0.44 1.17 -8.96
C GLU A 51 -0.81 0.38 -7.70
N ALA A 52 -0.77 1.01 -6.52
CA ALA A 52 -1.14 0.37 -5.26
C ALA A 52 -2.62 -0.04 -5.24
N LEU A 53 -3.51 0.78 -5.79
CA LEU A 53 -4.93 0.47 -5.94
C LEU A 53 -5.14 -0.69 -6.93
N ALA A 54 -4.50 -0.61 -8.10
CA ALA A 54 -4.58 -1.66 -9.12
C ALA A 54 -4.05 -3.01 -8.62
N ALA A 55 -3.06 -2.99 -7.73
CA ALA A 55 -2.52 -4.18 -7.09
C ALA A 55 -3.40 -4.72 -5.95
N GLY A 56 -4.38 -3.95 -5.44
CA GLY A 56 -5.20 -4.33 -4.29
C GLY A 56 -4.48 -4.18 -2.94
N ILE A 57 -3.50 -3.28 -2.85
CA ILE A 57 -2.79 -2.97 -1.59
C ILE A 57 -3.55 -1.89 -0.80
N VAL A 58 -4.28 -1.02 -1.50
CA VAL A 58 -5.17 -0.01 -0.92
C VAL A 58 -6.56 -0.17 -1.52
N ASP A 59 -7.60 0.12 -0.75
CA ASP A 59 -8.99 -0.07 -1.16
C ASP A 59 -9.53 1.09 -2.02
N GLU A 60 -9.04 2.31 -1.77
CA GLU A 60 -9.44 3.52 -2.49
C GLU A 60 -8.30 4.52 -2.62
N VAL A 61 -8.27 5.26 -3.73
CA VAL A 61 -7.48 6.49 -3.91
C VAL A 61 -8.45 7.69 -3.99
N ALA A 62 -8.32 8.62 -3.05
CA ALA A 62 -9.14 9.81 -2.91
C ALA A 62 -8.36 11.06 -3.32
N PRO A 63 -9.01 12.14 -3.79
CA PRO A 63 -8.34 13.42 -4.01
C PRO A 63 -7.54 13.88 -2.78
N ALA A 64 -6.38 14.51 -2.97
CA ALA A 64 -5.44 14.83 -1.87
C ALA A 64 -6.06 15.64 -0.70
N GLY A 65 -7.09 16.46 -0.96
CA GLY A 65 -7.80 17.24 0.06
C GLY A 65 -8.95 16.52 0.75
N GLU A 66 -9.33 15.33 0.30
CA GLU A 66 -10.53 14.62 0.75
C GLU A 66 -10.24 13.33 1.52
N LEU A 67 -8.96 12.93 1.63
CA LEU A 67 -8.55 11.66 2.24
C LEU A 67 -9.20 11.40 3.60
N LEU A 68 -9.16 12.36 4.52
CA LEU A 68 -9.72 12.19 5.87
C LEU A 68 -11.24 12.05 5.84
N LYS A 69 -11.92 12.90 5.08
CA LYS A 69 -13.37 12.82 4.93
C LYS A 69 -13.79 11.46 4.36
N ARG A 70 -13.12 10.99 3.30
CA ARG A 70 -13.40 9.68 2.69
C ARG A 70 -13.14 8.52 3.66
N ALA A 71 -12.10 8.61 4.48
CA ALA A 71 -11.83 7.63 5.52
C ALA A 71 -12.87 7.65 6.65
N GLU A 72 -13.36 8.83 7.05
CA GLU A 72 -14.45 8.99 8.02
C GLU A 72 -15.75 8.40 7.47
N ASP A 73 -16.12 8.77 6.24
CA ASP A 73 -17.29 8.26 5.53
C ASP A 73 -17.23 6.71 5.45
N TRP A 74 -16.07 6.14 5.08
CA TRP A 74 -15.87 4.69 5.05
C TRP A 74 -16.20 4.02 6.39
N VAL A 75 -15.66 4.54 7.50
CA VAL A 75 -15.88 3.97 8.84
C VAL A 75 -17.34 4.08 9.27
N LEU A 76 -18.03 5.17 8.88
CA LEU A 76 -19.42 5.43 9.26
C LEU A 76 -20.45 4.70 8.39
N GLU A 77 -20.16 4.50 7.10
CA GLU A 77 -21.07 3.89 6.12
C GLU A 77 -20.91 2.37 6.06
N GLU A 78 -19.67 1.85 6.05
CA GLU A 78 -19.36 0.42 6.06
C GLU A 78 -18.02 0.15 6.77
N GLY A 79 -18.07 -0.05 8.08
CA GLY A 79 -16.94 -0.50 8.87
C GLY A 79 -16.81 -2.02 8.91
N VAL A 80 -16.51 -2.69 7.78
CA VAL A 80 -16.36 -4.16 7.68
C VAL A 80 -17.62 -4.97 7.99
#